data_AF-A0A497LQ97-F1
#
_entry.id   AF-A0A497LQ97-F1
#
_cell.length_a   1.000
_cell.length_b   1.000
_cell.length_c   1.000
_cell.angle_alpha   90.00
_cell.angle_beta   90.00
_cell.angle_gamma   90.00
#
_symmetry.space_group_name_H-M   'P 1'
#
loop_
_entity.id
_entity.type
_entity.pdbx_description
1 polymer ?
#
loop_
_entity_poly.entity_id
_entity_poly.type
_entity_poly.pdbx_seq_one_letter_code
_entity_poly.pdbx_strand_id
1 'polypeptide(L)' 'MIKQVKFLVIGGYVVSPNDGEVHFISARKLCELYGLDPRAPNVRLADIRRPETLLGYDDTWQVLMPRDFGDYLKPTCDE' A
#
# COMPACT_ATOMS: atom_id res chain seq x y z
N MET A 1 23.87 1.60 -9.05
CA MET A 1 23.00 1.01 -8.02
C MET A 1 21.57 1.36 -8.39
N ILE A 2 20.71 0.38 -8.64
CA ILE A 2 19.27 0.64 -8.84
C ILE A 2 18.73 1.08 -7.47
N LYS A 3 18.29 2.33 -7.36
CA LYS A 3 17.70 2.87 -6.13
C LYS A 3 16.39 2.12 -5.92
N GLN A 4 16.30 1.27 -4.90
CA GLN A 4 15.06 0.56 -4.61
C GLN A 4 14.03 1.56 -4.06
N VAL A 5 12.85 1.61 -4.68
CA VAL A 5 11.69 2.36 -4.18
C VAL A 5 11.28 1.81 -2.83
N LYS A 6 10.99 2.68 -1.86
CA LYS A 6 10.44 2.28 -0.57
C LYS A 6 8.93 2.44 -0.58
N PHE A 7 8.21 1.48 -0.01
CA PHE A 7 6.75 1.45 0.00
C PHE A 7 6.22 1.43 1.43
N LEU A 8 5.36 2.41 1.74
CA LEU A 8 4.54 2.41 2.95
C LEU A 8 3.12 2.01 2.55
N VAL A 9 2.73 0.80 2.90
CA VAL A 9 1.44 0.21 2.50
C VAL A 9 0.46 0.36 3.66
N ILE A 10 -0.59 1.15 3.45
CA ILE A 10 -1.57 1.50 4.49
C ILE A 10 -2.87 0.75 4.19
N GLY A 11 -3.30 -0.11 5.12
CA GLY A 11 -4.61 -0.77 5.03
C GLY A 11 -5.75 0.24 5.17
N GLY A 12 -6.88 -0.01 4.50
CA GLY A 12 -8.00 0.92 4.48
C GLY A 12 -9.27 0.31 3.90
N TYR A 13 -10.25 1.14 3.59
CA TYR A 13 -11.53 0.72 3.03
C TYR A 13 -11.66 1.13 1.57
N VAL A 14 -12.40 0.34 0.80
CA VAL A 14 -12.81 0.66 -0.58
C VAL A 14 -14.30 0.42 -0.74
N VAL A 15 -14.91 1.15 -1.66
CA VAL A 15 -16.26 0.82 -2.15
C VAL A 15 -16.10 -0.12 -3.33
N SER A 16 -16.65 -1.33 -3.23
CA SER A 16 -16.57 -2.29 -4.33
C SER A 16 -17.55 -1.91 -5.43
N PRO A 17 -17.10 -1.77 -6.69
CA PRO A 17 -17.97 -1.44 -7.81
C PRO A 17 -18.89 -2.60 -8.20
N ASN A 18 -18.64 -3.82 -7.71
CA ASN A 18 -19.43 -5.01 -8.03
C ASN A 18 -20.72 -5.12 -7.19
N ASP A 19 -20.67 -4.72 -5.92
CA ASP A 19 -21.76 -4.87 -4.96
C ASP A 19 -22.19 -3.54 -4.30
N GLY A 20 -21.41 -2.47 -4.47
CA GLY A 20 -21.66 -1.16 -3.85
C GLY A 20 -21.33 -1.11 -2.36
N GLU A 21 -20.75 -2.16 -1.80
CA GLU A 21 -20.49 -2.30 -0.37
C GLU A 21 -19.07 -1.83 0.01
N VAL A 22 -18.89 -1.46 1.28
CA VAL A 22 -17.60 -1.04 1.82
C VAL A 22 -16.82 -2.24 2.35
N HIS A 23 -15.66 -2.51 1.75
CA HIS A 23 -14.77 -3.61 2.13
C HIS A 23 -13.47 -3.10 2.73
N PHE A 24 -13.02 -3.71 3.83
CA PHE A 24 -11.71 -3.43 4.41
C PHE A 24 -10.63 -4.30 3.77
N ILE A 25 -9.55 -3.67 3.31
CA ILE A 25 -8.37 -4.34 2.76
C ILE A 25 -7.17 -4.07 3.68
N SER A 26 -6.65 -5.15 4.27
CA SER A 26 -5.45 -5.07 5.10
C SER A 26 -4.21 -4.67 4.28
N ALA A 27 -3.22 -4.02 4.92
CA ALA A 27 -1.94 -3.68 4.28
C ALA A 27 -1.24 -4.90 3.68
N ARG A 28 -1.35 -6.07 4.33
CA ARG A 28 -0.80 -7.32 3.81
C ARG A 28 -1.49 -7.74 2.52
N LYS A 29 -2.82 -7.62 2.45
CA LYS A 29 -3.58 -7.92 1.23
C LYS A 29 -3.25 -6.94 0.10
N LEU A 30 -3.04 -5.66 0.43
CA LEU A 30 -2.57 -4.67 -0.54
C LEU A 30 -1.19 -5.02 -1.12
N CYS A 31 -0.26 -5.53 -0.31
CA CYS A 31 1.03 -6.00 -0.85
C CYS A 31 0.83 -7.06 -1.94
N GLU A 32 -0.05 -8.04 -1.71
CA GLU A 32 -0.37 -9.05 -2.74
C GLU A 32 -0.94 -8.42 -4.01
N LEU A 33 -1.87 -7.46 -3.86
CA LEU A 33 -2.52 -6.78 -4.98
C LEU A 33 -1.53 -5.91 -5.79
N TYR A 34 -0.61 -5.23 -5.12
CA TYR A 34 0.46 -4.45 -5.76
C TYR A 34 1.68 -5.29 -6.20
N GLY A 35 1.67 -6.61 -5.98
CA GLY A 35 2.79 -7.49 -6.33
C GLY A 35 4.07 -7.24 -5.50
N LEU A 36 3.93 -6.84 -4.24
CA LEU A 36 5.01 -6.58 -3.29
C LEU A 36 5.18 -7.74 -2.31
N ASP A 37 6.43 -8.04 -1.91
CA ASP A 37 6.69 -8.93 -0.78
C ASP A 37 6.61 -8.11 0.53
N PRO A 38 5.65 -8.41 1.44
CA PRO A 38 5.54 -7.71 2.72
C PRO A 38 6.75 -7.92 3.66
N ARG A 39 7.65 -8.87 3.35
CA ARG A 39 8.89 -9.10 4.10
C ARG A 39 10.09 -8.37 3.50
N ALA A 40 9.93 -7.72 2.35
CA ALA A 40 11.02 -7.01 1.70
C ALA A 40 11.49 -5.83 2.57
N PRO A 41 12.81 -5.54 2.63
CA PRO A 41 13.35 -4.50 3.50
C PRO A 41 12.87 -3.10 3.15
N ASN A 42 12.45 -2.88 1.91
CA ASN A 42 11.88 -1.64 1.38
C ASN A 42 10.35 -1.56 1.47
N VAL A 43 9.67 -2.52 2.13
CA VAL A 43 8.21 -2.51 2.30
C VAL A 43 7.87 -2.40 3.79
N ARG A 44 6.95 -1.51 4.13
CA ARG A 44 6.42 -1.34 5.50
C ARG A 44 4.92 -1.37 5.48
N LEU A 45 4.35 -2.11 6.41
CA LEU A 45 2.90 -2.24 6.59
C LEU A 45 2.46 -1.27 7.68
N ALA A 46 1.46 -0.47 7.38
CA ALA A 46 0.85 0.45 8.31
C ALA A 46 -0.67 0.27 8.32
N ASP A 47 -1.28 0.69 9.42
CA ASP A 47 -2.70 0.58 9.66
C ASP A 47 -3.22 1.95 10.10
N ILE A 48 -4.22 2.46 9.39
CA ILE A 48 -4.86 3.75 9.69
C ILE A 48 -5.48 3.80 11.09
N ARG A 49 -5.86 2.65 11.65
CA ARG A 49 -6.39 2.53 13.02
C ARG A 49 -5.28 2.50 14.08
N ARG A 50 -4.02 2.38 13.67
CA ARG A 50 -2.84 2.29 14.52
C ARG A 50 -1.86 3.40 14.13
N PRO A 51 -2.13 4.66 14.52
CA PRO A 51 -1.37 5.83 14.07
C PRO A 51 0.12 5.73 14.38
N GLU A 52 0.52 4.96 15.40
CA GLU A 52 1.92 4.69 15.70
C GLU A 52 2.67 4.00 14.54
N THR A 53 1.96 3.31 13.66
CA THR A 53 2.50 2.65 12.47
C THR A 53 2.66 3.58 11.26
N LEU A 54 2.21 4.83 11.36
CA LEU A 54 2.32 5.87 10.32
C LEU A 54 3.46 6.86 10.58
N LEU A 55 4.08 6.79 11.75
CA LEU A 55 5.14 7.71 12.17
C LEU A 55 6.52 7.25 11.69
N GLY A 56 7.44 8.20 11.50
CA GLY A 56 8.85 7.91 11.21
C GLY A 56 9.17 7.63 9.74
N TYR A 57 8.24 7.91 8.82
CA TYR A 57 8.48 7.83 7.38
C TYR A 57 8.60 9.24 6.78
N ASP A 58 9.63 9.44 5.96
CA ASP A 58 9.86 10.66 5.20
C ASP A 58 9.23 10.57 3.80
N ASP A 59 9.41 11.63 3.02
CA ASP A 59 8.93 11.76 1.63
C ASP A 59 9.60 10.78 0.65
N THR A 60 10.61 10.03 1.08
CA THR A 60 11.24 8.98 0.26
C THR A 60 10.41 7.69 0.22
N TRP A 61 9.36 7.59 1.05
CA TRP A 61 8.43 6.45 1.06
C TRP A 61 7.22 6.72 0.20
N GLN A 62 7.00 5.84 -0.77
CA GLN A 62 5.81 5.88 -1.58
C GLN A 62 4.64 5.23 -0.86
N VAL A 63 3.58 6.00 -0.65
CA VAL A 63 2.40 5.55 0.06
C VAL A 63 1.48 4.78 -0.89
N LEU A 64 1.10 3.57 -0.51
CA LEU A 64 0.15 2.72 -1.23
C LEU A 64 -1.08 2.47 -0.36
N MET A 65 -2.25 2.80 -0.91
CA MET A 65 -3.54 2.64 -0.27
C MET A 65 -4.45 1.74 -1.12
N PRO A 66 -5.58 1.26 -0.56
CA PRO A 66 -6.62 0.65 -1.36
C PRO A 66 -7.15 1.58 -2.45
N ARG A 67 -7.62 1.01 -3.56
CA ARG A 67 -8.18 1.73 -4.70
C ARG A 67 -9.55 1.17 -5.02
N ASP A 68 -10.54 2.05 -5.14
CA ASP A 68 -11.93 1.66 -5.38
C ASP A 68 -12.12 0.91 -6.71
N PHE A 69 -11.31 1.23 -7.73
CA PHE A 69 -11.39 0.59 -9.05
C PHE A 69 -10.51 -0.65 -9.18
N GLY A 70 -9.80 -1.06 -8.13
CA GLY A 70 -8.95 -2.26 -8.14
C GLY A 70 -7.73 -2.17 -9.07
N ASP A 71 -7.35 -0.98 -9.51
CA ASP A 71 -6.22 -0.70 -10.42
C ASP A 71 -4.88 -0.70 -9.66
N TYR A 72 -4.45 -1.87 -9.22
CA TYR A 72 -3.24 -2.05 -8.39
C TYR A 72 -1.93 -2.11 -9.21
N LEU A 73 -1.72 -1.14 -10.09
CA LEU A 73 -0.42 -0.98 -10.76
C LEU A 73 0.62 -0.47 -9.76
N LYS A 74 1.74 -1.20 -9.61
CA LYS A 74 2.85 -0.69 -8.82
C LYS A 74 3.44 0.54 -9.53
N PRO A 75 3.75 1.60 -8.80
CA PRO A 75 4.52 2.71 -9.36
C PRO A 75 5.88 2.18 -9.81
N THR A 76 6.22 2.42 -11.07
CA THR A 76 7.57 2.18 -11.59
C THR A 76 8.43 3.39 -11.28
N CYS A 77 9.72 3.18 -10.99
CA CYS A 77 10.68 4.25 -11.26
C CYS A 77 10.64 4.45 -12.77
N ASP A 78 10.09 5.56 -13.24
CA ASP A 78 10.43 6.04 -14.57
C ASP A 78 11.95 6.27 -14.61
N GLU A 79 12.59 5.81 -15.69
CA GLU A 79 14.02 5.96 -15.99
C GLU A 79 14.46 7.42 -16.06
#